data_AF-A0A961I0E2-F1
#
_entry.id   AF-A0A961I0E2-F1
#
_cell.length_a   1.000
_cell.length_b   1.000
_cell.length_c   1.000
_cell.angle_alpha   90.00
_cell.angle_beta   90.00
_cell.angle_gamma   90.00
#
_symmetry.space_group_name_H-M   'P 1'
#
loop_
_entity.id
_entity.type
_entity.pdbx_description
1 polymer ?
#
loop_
_entity_poly.entity_id
_entity_poly.type
_entity_poly.pdbx_seq_one_letter_code
_entity_poly.pdbx_strand_id
1 'polypeptide(L)'
;IARRAAFELPVNGVVNLGIGMPEGVAAVAAEEGLLDHLTLTAEPGIIGGEPASGLDFGAASNTDCVIDQNQQFDFYDGGGLDMAVLGMAQADATGSVNVSRFGSRLAGAGGFINISQSARAVVFAGTFTSGGLEVEVAEGGLRIAAEGRVRKFLKAVEQITFSGPRAAAQHRPVLFVTERCVFELDPQGVRLTEIAPGIDLQREVLDLMDFRPVIEDLREMDARIFDPAPMDLRRELLHLDLEDRIALDADGTLFVNFEKLRVRSREDVERIVGRVTEICAPLPGPVDVIVNYDGTRIDEDVEAEYLQAVAALERRFYATVTRYSGSAFMRRKLGDVFARGRAAHVFESVEEARAFVRSGRGRKA
;
A
#
# COMPACT_ATOMS: atom_id res chain seq x y z
N ILE A 1 15.96 -5.46 1.05
CA ILE A 1 14.68 -6.17 0.79
C ILE A 1 13.55 -5.63 1.66
N ALA A 2 13.50 -5.93 2.96
CA ALA A 2 12.41 -5.46 3.85
C ALA A 2 12.22 -3.94 3.81
N ARG A 3 13.33 -3.18 3.84
CA ARG A 3 13.31 -1.72 3.64
C ARG A 3 12.61 -1.28 2.36
N ARG A 4 12.89 -1.91 1.22
CA ARG A 4 12.20 -1.61 -0.04
C ARG A 4 10.72 -2.00 0.01
N ALA A 5 10.39 -3.17 0.55
CA ALA A 5 8.99 -3.59 0.67
C ALA A 5 8.18 -2.65 1.59
N ALA A 6 8.81 -1.99 2.57
CA ALA A 6 8.15 -1.05 3.47
C ALA A 6 7.64 0.23 2.79
N PHE A 7 8.21 0.63 1.64
CA PHE A 7 7.68 1.76 0.84
C PHE A 7 6.26 1.50 0.33
N GLU A 8 5.85 0.25 0.25
CA GLU A 8 4.53 -0.15 -0.27
C GLU A 8 3.46 -0.19 0.83
N LEU A 9 3.84 0.00 2.11
CA LEU A 9 2.95 -0.20 3.24
C LEU A 9 1.72 0.73 3.16
N PRO A 10 0.50 0.16 3.14
CA PRO A 10 -0.71 0.97 3.05
C PRO A 10 -1.02 1.59 4.41
N VAL A 11 -0.91 2.91 4.53
CA VAL A 11 -1.31 3.63 5.74
C VAL A 11 -2.77 3.34 6.09
N ASN A 12 -3.01 2.94 7.33
CA ASN A 12 -4.24 2.41 7.91
C ASN A 12 -4.79 1.14 7.25
N GLY A 13 -3.99 0.48 6.42
CA GLY A 13 -4.37 -0.75 5.74
C GLY A 13 -4.16 -1.99 6.60
N VAL A 14 -4.85 -3.06 6.23
CA VAL A 14 -4.67 -4.39 6.81
C VAL A 14 -3.62 -5.16 6.02
N VAL A 15 -2.55 -5.57 6.70
CA VAL A 15 -1.39 -6.21 6.08
C VAL A 15 -1.18 -7.59 6.68
N ASN A 16 -0.96 -8.58 5.83
CA ASN A 16 -0.40 -9.86 6.25
C ASN A 16 1.08 -9.92 5.86
N LEU A 17 1.91 -10.38 6.78
CA LEU A 17 3.31 -10.70 6.52
C LEU A 17 3.46 -12.21 6.48
N GLY A 18 4.29 -12.73 5.58
CA GLY A 18 4.65 -14.14 5.53
C GLY A 18 5.90 -14.44 6.34
N ILE A 19 6.09 -15.72 6.66
CA ILE A 19 7.30 -16.20 7.35
C ILE A 19 8.55 -15.98 6.49
N GLY A 20 9.67 -15.63 7.14
CA GLY A 20 10.98 -15.43 6.52
C GLY A 20 11.29 -13.95 6.25
N MET A 21 11.76 -13.63 5.04
CA MET A 21 12.14 -12.25 4.69
C MET A 21 11.02 -11.20 4.85
N PRO A 22 9.73 -11.51 4.62
CA PRO A 22 8.66 -10.54 4.83
C PRO A 22 8.51 -10.08 6.29
N GLU A 23 8.89 -10.91 7.28
CA GLU A 23 8.83 -10.56 8.71
C GLU A 23 9.62 -9.29 9.01
N GLY A 24 10.74 -9.08 8.31
CA GLY A 24 11.58 -7.89 8.48
C GLY A 24 10.85 -6.58 8.16
N VAL A 25 9.73 -6.62 7.44
CA VAL A 25 8.92 -5.43 7.15
C VAL A 25 8.28 -4.88 8.43
N ALA A 26 7.88 -5.73 9.38
CA ALA A 26 7.37 -5.28 10.68
C ALA A 26 8.44 -4.50 11.45
N ALA A 27 9.67 -5.02 11.48
CA ALA A 27 10.79 -4.34 12.14
C ALA A 27 11.13 -2.99 11.50
N VAL A 28 11.11 -2.90 10.17
CA VAL A 28 11.29 -1.61 9.47
C VAL A 28 10.13 -0.67 9.77
N ALA A 29 8.88 -1.15 9.76
CA ALA A 29 7.73 -0.32 10.12
C ALA A 29 7.82 0.18 11.57
N ALA A 30 8.37 -0.61 12.48
CA ALA A 30 8.63 -0.21 13.86
C ALA A 30 9.72 0.88 13.94
N GLU A 31 10.86 0.66 13.28
CA GLU A 31 11.98 1.62 13.19
C GLU A 31 11.52 2.97 12.60
N GLU A 32 10.65 2.93 11.59
CA GLU A 32 10.10 4.11 10.95
C GLU A 32 8.92 4.74 11.73
N GLY A 33 8.38 4.09 12.78
CA GLY A 33 7.24 4.62 13.54
C GLY A 33 5.90 4.57 12.79
N LEU A 34 5.70 3.50 12.01
CA LEU A 34 4.52 3.24 11.18
C LEU A 34 3.57 2.18 11.76
N LEU A 35 3.98 1.39 12.78
CA LEU A 35 3.16 0.29 13.31
C LEU A 35 1.77 0.74 13.77
N ASP A 36 1.66 1.88 14.46
CA ASP A 36 0.37 2.45 14.91
C ASP A 36 -0.56 2.89 13.75
N HIS A 37 -0.07 2.81 12.52
CA HIS A 37 -0.77 3.19 11.31
C HIS A 37 -0.93 1.99 10.37
N LEU A 38 -0.76 0.77 10.87
CA LEU A 38 -0.97 -0.47 10.14
C LEU A 38 -1.77 -1.42 11.02
N THR A 39 -2.59 -2.27 10.41
CA THR A 39 -3.16 -3.42 11.09
C THR A 39 -2.44 -4.65 10.58
N LEU A 40 -1.38 -5.06 11.27
CA LEU A 40 -0.67 -6.30 10.96
C LEU A 40 -1.49 -7.49 11.42
N THR A 41 -1.54 -8.54 10.60
CA THR A 41 -2.28 -9.76 10.89
C THR A 41 -1.46 -10.99 10.57
N ALA A 42 -1.65 -12.06 11.35
CA ALA A 42 -1.04 -13.37 11.09
C ALA A 42 -2.11 -14.45 10.95
N GLU A 43 -1.81 -15.47 10.12
CA GLU A 43 -2.72 -16.59 9.81
C GLU A 43 -3.33 -17.26 11.05
N PRO A 44 -2.63 -17.43 12.18
CA PRO A 44 -3.22 -18.07 13.37
C PRO A 44 -4.28 -17.24 14.10
N GLY A 45 -4.61 -16.03 13.62
CA GLY A 45 -5.70 -15.19 14.14
C GLY A 45 -5.25 -13.95 14.91
N ILE A 46 -3.96 -13.62 14.87
CA ILE A 46 -3.42 -12.41 15.48
C ILE A 46 -3.84 -11.18 14.66
N ILE A 47 -4.32 -10.14 15.34
CA ILE A 47 -4.64 -8.84 14.76
C ILE A 47 -4.03 -7.73 15.62
N GLY A 48 -3.30 -6.83 14.96
CA GLY A 48 -2.63 -5.69 15.59
C GLY A 48 -1.35 -6.07 16.32
N GLY A 49 -0.71 -5.06 16.91
CA GLY A 49 0.55 -5.21 17.63
C GLY A 49 1.75 -5.48 16.71
N GLU A 50 2.85 -5.89 17.33
CA GLU A 50 4.10 -6.25 16.65
C GLU A 50 4.23 -7.77 16.57
N PRO A 51 4.19 -8.37 15.37
CA PRO A 51 4.41 -9.81 15.17
C PRO A 51 5.77 -10.25 15.69
N ALA A 52 5.80 -11.38 16.38
CA ALA A 52 7.05 -12.08 16.66
C ALA A 52 7.64 -12.68 15.37
N SER A 53 8.93 -13.00 15.38
CA SER A 53 9.65 -13.51 14.21
C SER A 53 10.04 -14.99 14.34
N GLY A 54 10.39 -15.60 13.22
CA GLY A 54 10.88 -16.97 13.17
C GLY A 54 9.86 -18.01 13.61
N LEU A 55 10.23 -18.86 14.58
CA LEU A 55 9.35 -19.93 15.05
C LEU A 55 8.14 -19.42 15.84
N ASP A 56 8.21 -18.17 16.31
CA ASP A 56 7.15 -17.52 17.09
C ASP A 56 6.21 -16.68 16.22
N PHE A 57 6.31 -16.76 14.88
CA PHE A 57 5.54 -15.94 13.93
C PHE A 57 4.01 -15.97 14.12
N GLY A 58 3.48 -16.99 14.81
CA GLY A 58 2.07 -17.07 15.19
C GLY A 58 1.68 -16.25 16.42
N ALA A 59 2.62 -15.59 17.07
CA ALA A 59 2.44 -14.75 18.25
C ALA A 59 2.80 -13.29 17.94
N ALA A 60 2.36 -12.39 18.81
CA ALA A 60 2.68 -10.97 18.72
C ALA A 60 2.64 -10.34 20.11
N SER A 61 3.29 -9.19 20.25
CA SER A 61 3.19 -8.36 21.44
C SER A 61 2.20 -7.22 21.21
N ASN A 62 1.49 -6.82 22.26
CA ASN A 62 0.50 -5.72 22.23
C ASN A 62 -0.57 -5.90 21.14
N THR A 63 -1.07 -7.13 20.96
CA THR A 63 -2.13 -7.44 20.00
C THR A 63 -3.44 -6.77 20.38
N ASP A 64 -4.17 -6.25 19.40
CA ASP A 64 -5.49 -5.68 19.60
C ASP A 64 -6.52 -6.78 19.91
N CYS A 65 -6.45 -7.89 19.16
CA CYS A 65 -7.25 -9.07 19.43
C CYS A 65 -6.64 -10.34 18.84
N VAL A 66 -7.20 -11.48 19.30
CA VAL A 66 -6.92 -12.80 18.76
C VAL A 66 -8.26 -13.44 18.43
N ILE A 67 -8.42 -13.90 17.19
CA ILE A 67 -9.61 -14.61 16.72
C ILE A 67 -9.27 -16.05 16.33
N ASP A 68 -10.29 -16.88 16.10
CA ASP A 68 -10.05 -18.25 15.65
C ASP A 68 -9.49 -18.26 14.22
N GLN A 69 -8.51 -19.11 13.97
CA GLN A 69 -7.80 -19.19 12.68
C GLN A 69 -8.75 -19.39 11.48
N ASN A 70 -9.84 -20.15 11.62
CA ASN A 70 -10.81 -20.33 10.54
C ASN A 70 -11.52 -19.01 10.19
N GLN A 71 -11.83 -18.16 11.18
CA GLN A 71 -12.44 -16.84 10.94
C GLN A 71 -11.44 -15.87 10.31
N GLN A 72 -10.15 -15.99 10.66
CA GLN A 72 -9.08 -15.25 10.00
C GLN A 72 -8.98 -15.61 8.51
N PHE A 73 -9.10 -16.89 8.17
CA PHE A 73 -9.14 -17.33 6.78
C PHE A 73 -10.42 -16.90 6.05
N ASP A 74 -11.59 -16.89 6.71
CA ASP A 74 -12.80 -16.30 6.13
C ASP A 74 -12.58 -14.82 5.74
N PHE A 75 -11.88 -14.06 6.60
CA PHE A 75 -11.50 -12.68 6.32
C PHE A 75 -10.49 -12.54 5.17
N TYR A 76 -9.46 -13.39 5.12
CA TYR A 76 -8.48 -13.39 4.02
C TYR A 76 -9.12 -13.77 2.69
N ASP A 77 -9.88 -14.86 2.65
CA ASP A 77 -10.56 -15.34 1.44
C ASP A 77 -11.58 -14.32 0.92
N GLY A 78 -12.21 -13.57 1.83
CA GLY A 78 -13.11 -12.45 1.53
C GLY A 78 -12.44 -11.17 1.01
N GLY A 79 -11.11 -11.14 0.87
CA GLY A 79 -10.37 -9.97 0.36
C GLY A 79 -10.19 -8.85 1.39
N GLY A 80 -10.13 -9.22 2.68
CA GLY A 80 -9.94 -8.28 3.78
C GLY A 80 -8.55 -7.65 3.86
N LEU A 81 -7.55 -8.22 3.17
CA LEU A 81 -6.19 -7.71 3.14
C LEU A 81 -6.02 -6.61 2.08
N ASP A 82 -5.59 -5.43 2.52
CA ASP A 82 -5.15 -4.37 1.61
C ASP A 82 -3.81 -4.71 0.96
N MET A 83 -2.93 -5.40 1.69
CA MET A 83 -1.65 -5.88 1.18
C MET A 83 -1.22 -7.19 1.83
N ALA A 84 -0.50 -8.01 1.08
CA ALA A 84 0.27 -9.12 1.64
C ALA A 84 1.74 -9.00 1.21
N VAL A 85 2.67 -9.20 2.16
CA VAL A 85 4.10 -9.35 1.85
C VAL A 85 4.49 -10.80 2.11
N LEU A 86 4.89 -11.53 1.07
CA LEU A 86 5.07 -12.98 1.13
C LEU A 86 6.42 -13.42 0.56
N GLY A 87 6.91 -14.59 1.00
CA GLY A 87 8.11 -15.19 0.44
C GLY A 87 7.91 -15.68 -1.00
N MET A 88 9.00 -15.84 -1.74
CA MET A 88 9.00 -16.43 -3.08
C MET A 88 10.18 -17.37 -3.26
N ALA A 89 9.90 -18.63 -3.64
CA ALA A 89 10.95 -19.61 -3.94
C ALA A 89 11.29 -19.66 -5.44
N GLN A 90 10.29 -19.62 -6.31
CA GLN A 90 10.46 -19.47 -7.76
C GLN A 90 9.44 -18.47 -8.31
N ALA A 91 9.81 -17.71 -9.34
CA ALA A 91 8.93 -16.94 -10.19
C ALA A 91 9.22 -17.25 -11.66
N ASP A 92 8.22 -17.06 -12.53
CA ASP A 92 8.40 -17.23 -13.98
C ASP A 92 8.03 -16.01 -14.82
N ALA A 93 8.21 -16.12 -16.13
CA ALA A 93 7.97 -15.07 -17.11
C ALA A 93 6.52 -14.54 -17.12
N THR A 94 5.57 -15.31 -16.60
CA THR A 94 4.16 -14.90 -16.48
C THR A 94 3.84 -14.21 -15.16
N GLY A 95 4.83 -14.10 -14.26
CA GLY A 95 4.66 -13.64 -12.88
C GLY A 95 4.01 -14.67 -11.96
N SER A 96 3.96 -15.95 -12.37
CA SER A 96 3.49 -17.01 -11.49
C SER A 96 4.56 -17.35 -10.45
N VAL A 97 4.14 -17.65 -9.22
CA VAL A 97 5.04 -17.97 -8.09
C VAL A 97 4.82 -19.38 -7.60
N ASN A 98 5.90 -20.00 -7.15
CA ASN A 98 5.93 -21.26 -6.43
C ASN A 98 6.54 -21.09 -5.04
N VAL A 99 5.88 -21.67 -4.04
CA VAL A 99 6.44 -21.91 -2.71
C VAL A 99 6.26 -23.35 -2.21
N SER A 100 5.48 -24.18 -2.92
CA SER A 100 5.01 -25.48 -2.39
C SER A 100 6.00 -26.62 -2.58
N ARG A 101 6.61 -26.73 -3.75
CA ARG A 101 7.54 -27.83 -4.07
C ARG A 101 8.60 -27.38 -5.04
N PHE A 102 9.86 -27.66 -4.72
CA PHE A 102 11.00 -27.32 -5.56
C PHE A 102 12.00 -28.47 -5.54
N GLY A 103 12.23 -29.07 -6.71
CA GLY A 103 12.92 -30.35 -6.85
C GLY A 103 12.23 -31.46 -6.05
N SER A 104 12.97 -32.06 -5.13
CA SER A 104 12.49 -33.10 -4.22
C SER A 104 11.93 -32.58 -2.89
N ARG A 105 12.08 -31.27 -2.59
CA ARG A 105 11.61 -30.69 -1.33
C ARG A 105 10.12 -30.33 -1.45
N LEU A 106 9.31 -30.91 -0.57
CA LEU A 106 7.90 -30.58 -0.39
C LEU A 106 7.76 -29.66 0.82
N ALA A 107 7.62 -28.35 0.59
CA ALA A 107 7.39 -27.38 1.66
C ALA A 107 5.91 -27.26 2.01
N GLY A 108 5.01 -27.45 1.03
CA GLY A 108 3.58 -27.20 1.16
C GLY A 108 3.23 -25.73 0.90
N ALA A 109 1.96 -25.45 0.62
CA ALA A 109 1.49 -24.09 0.35
C ALA A 109 1.10 -23.31 1.61
N GLY A 110 0.74 -23.98 2.72
CA GLY A 110 0.18 -23.31 3.90
C GLY A 110 -1.01 -22.41 3.52
N GLY A 111 -1.17 -21.26 4.20
CA GLY A 111 -2.14 -20.24 3.84
C GLY A 111 -1.77 -19.36 2.64
N PHE A 112 -0.63 -19.60 1.98
CA PHE A 112 -0.10 -18.75 0.91
C PHE A 112 -1.12 -18.49 -0.21
N ILE A 113 -1.88 -19.52 -0.60
CA ILE A 113 -2.88 -19.41 -1.66
C ILE A 113 -4.04 -18.50 -1.23
N ASN A 114 -4.59 -18.75 -0.03
CA ASN A 114 -5.69 -17.95 0.54
C ASN A 114 -5.32 -16.47 0.64
N ILE A 115 -4.10 -16.18 1.13
CA ILE A 115 -3.61 -14.81 1.29
C ILE A 115 -3.34 -14.16 -0.07
N SER A 116 -2.46 -14.76 -0.87
CA SER A 116 -1.95 -14.14 -2.10
C SER A 116 -3.00 -14.02 -3.20
N GLN A 117 -4.05 -14.86 -3.20
CA GLN A 117 -5.11 -14.78 -4.20
C GLN A 117 -6.19 -13.75 -3.90
N SER A 118 -6.42 -13.39 -2.65
CA SER A 118 -7.49 -12.45 -2.27
C SER A 118 -6.99 -11.09 -1.80
N ALA A 119 -5.72 -10.95 -1.40
CA ALA A 119 -5.14 -9.65 -1.08
C ALA A 119 -5.24 -8.67 -2.26
N ARG A 120 -5.51 -7.39 -1.97
CA ARG A 120 -5.69 -6.33 -2.96
C ARG A 120 -4.38 -5.90 -3.62
N ALA A 121 -3.25 -6.07 -2.94
CA ALA A 121 -1.90 -5.91 -3.47
C ALA A 121 -0.97 -6.97 -2.88
N VAL A 122 0.05 -7.39 -3.62
CA VAL A 122 1.00 -8.42 -3.15
C VAL A 122 2.44 -7.98 -3.41
N VAL A 123 3.29 -8.09 -2.40
CA VAL A 123 4.74 -7.92 -2.51
C VAL A 123 5.42 -9.25 -2.22
N PHE A 124 6.01 -9.86 -3.24
CA PHE A 124 6.85 -11.04 -3.08
C PHE A 124 8.28 -10.60 -2.70
N ALA A 125 8.70 -10.92 -1.49
CA ALA A 125 10.01 -10.59 -0.95
C ALA A 125 10.90 -11.84 -0.91
N GLY A 126 12.07 -11.77 -1.54
CA GLY A 126 13.03 -12.86 -1.50
C GLY A 126 14.30 -12.53 -2.27
N THR A 127 15.39 -13.22 -1.96
CA THR A 127 16.61 -13.03 -2.74
C THR A 127 16.45 -13.45 -4.20
N PHE A 128 17.26 -12.85 -5.07
CA PHE A 128 17.25 -13.08 -6.51
C PHE A 128 17.73 -14.49 -6.89
N THR A 129 18.85 -14.91 -6.29
CA THR A 129 19.36 -16.29 -6.31
C THR A 129 19.36 -16.86 -4.90
N SER A 130 19.63 -18.16 -4.76
CA SER A 130 19.76 -18.82 -3.45
C SER A 130 20.86 -19.87 -3.43
N GLY A 131 21.16 -20.40 -2.24
CA GLY A 131 22.18 -21.42 -2.06
C GLY A 131 23.59 -20.84 -2.02
N GLY A 132 23.83 -19.90 -1.10
CA GLY A 132 25.15 -19.30 -0.85
C GLY A 132 25.34 -17.88 -1.39
N LEU A 133 24.25 -17.16 -1.68
CA LEU A 133 24.32 -15.73 -2.00
C LEU A 133 24.82 -14.96 -0.78
N GLU A 134 25.89 -14.19 -0.97
CA GLU A 134 26.45 -13.26 0.02
C GLU A 134 26.47 -11.86 -0.58
N VAL A 135 25.88 -10.90 0.12
CA VAL A 135 25.78 -9.52 -0.31
C VAL A 135 26.34 -8.58 0.74
N GLU A 136 26.94 -7.50 0.27
CA GLU A 136 27.45 -6.43 1.11
C GLU A 136 26.80 -5.11 0.68
N VAL A 137 26.36 -4.34 1.67
CA VAL A 137 25.89 -2.98 1.48
C VAL A 137 27.02 -2.05 1.91
N ALA A 138 27.57 -1.30 0.96
CA ALA A 138 28.70 -0.41 1.19
C ALA A 138 28.59 0.82 0.29
N GLU A 139 29.02 1.98 0.79
CA GLU A 139 29.10 3.24 0.02
C GLU A 139 27.78 3.66 -0.66
N GLY A 140 26.63 3.32 -0.06
CA GLY A 140 25.30 3.65 -0.60
C GLY A 140 24.84 2.76 -1.75
N GLY A 141 25.51 1.62 -1.98
CA GLY A 141 25.13 0.64 -2.99
C GLY A 141 25.23 -0.80 -2.50
N LEU A 142 24.96 -1.72 -3.42
CA LEU A 142 25.01 -3.16 -3.21
C LEU A 142 26.17 -3.77 -3.99
N ARG A 143 26.91 -4.68 -3.33
CA ARG A 143 27.92 -5.52 -3.96
C ARG A 143 27.62 -7.00 -3.69
N ILE A 144 27.65 -7.82 -4.74
CA ILE A 144 27.57 -9.27 -4.60
C ILE A 144 28.96 -9.81 -4.26
N ALA A 145 29.13 -10.31 -3.02
CA ALA A 145 30.40 -10.90 -2.55
C ALA A 145 30.55 -12.35 -3.03
N ALA A 146 29.45 -13.11 -3.02
CA ALA A 146 29.37 -14.45 -3.59
C ALA A 146 27.99 -14.68 -4.19
N GLU A 147 27.93 -15.26 -5.39
CA GLU A 147 26.66 -15.50 -6.07
C GLU A 147 25.98 -16.80 -5.62
N GLY A 148 24.65 -16.79 -5.56
CA GLY A 148 23.85 -17.98 -5.25
C GLY A 148 23.86 -18.99 -6.40
N ARG A 149 23.92 -20.29 -6.05
CA ARG A 149 23.97 -21.40 -7.01
C ARG A 149 22.64 -21.71 -7.70
N VAL A 150 21.52 -21.28 -7.12
CA VAL A 150 20.17 -21.65 -7.57
C VAL A 150 19.44 -20.41 -8.06
N ARG A 151 19.07 -20.41 -9.35
CA ARG A 151 18.22 -19.39 -9.97
C ARG A 151 16.79 -19.52 -9.48
N LYS A 152 16.11 -18.38 -9.31
CA LYS A 152 14.71 -18.34 -8.87
C LYS A 152 13.76 -17.75 -9.90
N PHE A 153 14.28 -17.03 -10.90
CA PHE A 153 13.51 -16.50 -12.03
C PHE A 153 13.65 -17.43 -13.23
N LEU A 154 12.71 -18.37 -13.33
CA LEU A 154 12.75 -19.50 -14.24
C LEU A 154 11.87 -19.27 -15.48
N LYS A 155 12.03 -20.06 -16.54
CA LYS A 155 11.13 -19.99 -17.70
C LYS A 155 9.69 -20.37 -17.34
N ALA A 156 9.54 -21.36 -16.46
CA ALA A 156 8.27 -21.79 -15.88
C ALA A 156 8.55 -22.32 -14.47
N VAL A 157 7.67 -22.00 -13.52
CA VAL A 157 7.79 -22.57 -12.17
C VAL A 157 7.41 -24.05 -12.15
N GLU A 158 7.92 -24.81 -11.18
CA GLU A 158 7.63 -26.25 -11.07
C GLU A 158 6.18 -26.53 -10.63
N GLN A 159 5.61 -25.65 -9.81
CA GLN A 159 4.21 -25.66 -9.39
C GLN A 159 3.70 -24.23 -9.24
N ILE A 160 2.44 -24.00 -9.60
CA ILE A 160 1.82 -22.67 -9.45
C ILE A 160 1.11 -22.64 -8.10
N THR A 161 1.61 -21.84 -7.16
CA THR A 161 0.93 -21.47 -5.91
C THR A 161 0.32 -20.07 -5.95
N PHE A 162 0.74 -19.25 -6.91
CA PHE A 162 0.10 -17.99 -7.27
C PHE A 162 0.12 -17.83 -8.78
N SER A 163 -1.02 -17.44 -9.36
CA SER A 163 -1.16 -17.27 -10.81
C SER A 163 -0.97 -15.80 -11.20
N GLY A 164 0.16 -15.51 -11.86
CA GLY A 164 0.43 -14.20 -12.45
C GLY A 164 -0.62 -13.78 -13.48
N PRO A 165 -0.99 -14.63 -14.46
CA PRO A 165 -2.02 -14.31 -15.45
C PRO A 165 -3.38 -13.91 -14.85
N ARG A 166 -3.80 -14.57 -13.76
CA ARG A 166 -5.03 -14.21 -13.05
C ARG A 166 -4.92 -12.83 -12.39
N ALA A 167 -3.81 -12.56 -11.70
CA ALA A 167 -3.59 -11.28 -11.05
C ALA A 167 -3.51 -10.12 -12.06
N ALA A 168 -2.83 -10.33 -13.19
CA ALA A 168 -2.74 -9.35 -14.28
C ALA A 168 -4.12 -9.06 -14.90
N ALA A 169 -4.94 -10.09 -15.15
CA ALA A 169 -6.30 -9.93 -15.66
C ALA A 169 -7.23 -9.17 -14.68
N GLN A 170 -6.89 -9.17 -13.39
CA GLN A 170 -7.60 -8.43 -12.34
C GLN A 170 -7.01 -7.04 -12.09
N HIS A 171 -6.00 -6.62 -12.86
CA HIS A 171 -5.23 -5.38 -12.63
C HIS A 171 -4.72 -5.25 -11.20
N ARG A 172 -4.39 -6.39 -10.57
CA ARG A 172 -3.91 -6.40 -9.20
C ARG A 172 -2.43 -5.96 -9.16
N PRO A 173 -2.05 -5.00 -8.31
CA PRO A 173 -0.65 -4.66 -8.07
C PRO A 173 0.13 -5.85 -7.49
N VAL A 174 1.22 -6.23 -8.17
CA VAL A 174 2.12 -7.29 -7.72
C VAL A 174 3.56 -6.86 -7.94
N LEU A 175 4.36 -6.88 -6.88
CA LEU A 175 5.79 -6.58 -6.91
C LEU A 175 6.62 -7.80 -6.53
N PHE A 176 7.81 -7.91 -7.10
CA PHE A 176 8.83 -8.89 -6.74
C PHE A 176 10.07 -8.13 -6.29
N VAL A 177 10.29 -8.05 -4.99
CA VAL A 177 11.38 -7.27 -4.37
C VAL A 177 12.51 -8.22 -4.00
N THR A 178 13.66 -8.00 -4.62
CA THR A 178 14.91 -8.71 -4.31
C THR A 178 15.93 -7.79 -3.68
N GLU A 179 17.12 -8.31 -3.37
CA GLU A 179 18.23 -7.48 -2.90
C GLU A 179 18.75 -6.55 -4.00
N ARG A 180 18.73 -6.99 -5.25
CA ARG A 180 19.42 -6.33 -6.37
C ARG A 180 18.50 -5.63 -7.37
N CYS A 181 17.21 -5.95 -7.38
CA CYS A 181 16.24 -5.34 -8.28
C CYS A 181 14.80 -5.55 -7.82
N VAL A 182 13.90 -4.75 -8.40
CA VAL A 182 12.45 -4.85 -8.23
C VAL A 182 11.80 -5.12 -9.58
N PHE A 183 10.87 -6.07 -9.60
CA PHE A 183 9.98 -6.29 -10.74
C PHE A 183 8.54 -5.96 -10.38
N GLU A 184 7.76 -5.62 -11.39
CA GLU A 184 6.32 -5.44 -11.33
C GLU A 184 5.63 -6.39 -12.31
N LEU A 185 4.46 -6.90 -11.94
CA LEU A 185 3.61 -7.63 -12.87
C LEU A 185 2.85 -6.66 -13.76
N ASP A 186 3.11 -6.74 -15.06
CA ASP A 186 2.39 -6.03 -16.11
C ASP A 186 1.51 -6.99 -16.91
N PRO A 187 0.43 -6.53 -17.59
CA PRO A 187 -0.32 -7.36 -18.53
C PRO A 187 0.53 -8.06 -19.61
N GLN A 188 1.69 -7.52 -19.96
CA GLN A 188 2.62 -8.11 -20.92
C GLN A 188 3.61 -9.12 -20.31
N GLY A 189 3.66 -9.23 -18.98
CA GLY A 189 4.56 -10.12 -18.25
C GLY A 189 5.30 -9.39 -17.11
N VAL A 190 6.44 -9.94 -16.69
CA VAL A 190 7.24 -9.35 -15.62
C VAL A 190 8.09 -8.20 -16.15
N ARG A 191 7.90 -6.99 -15.61
CA ARG A 191 8.66 -5.77 -15.93
C ARG A 191 9.70 -5.48 -14.86
N LEU A 192 10.96 -5.28 -15.24
CA LEU A 192 12.03 -4.82 -14.37
C LEU A 192 11.92 -3.29 -14.22
N THR A 193 11.62 -2.82 -13.01
CA THR A 193 11.35 -1.40 -12.74
C THR A 193 12.48 -0.72 -11.97
N GLU A 194 13.19 -1.44 -11.10
CA GLU A 194 14.27 -0.86 -10.30
C GLU A 194 15.51 -1.76 -10.28
N ILE A 195 16.70 -1.16 -10.26
CA ILE A 195 17.98 -1.85 -10.06
C ILE A 195 18.75 -1.22 -8.89
N ALA A 196 19.35 -2.03 -8.04
CA ALA A 196 20.14 -1.53 -6.92
C ALA A 196 21.40 -0.80 -7.43
N PRO A 197 21.81 0.32 -6.82
CA PRO A 197 23.07 0.98 -7.14
C PRO A 197 24.24 0.00 -6.98
N GLY A 198 25.15 -0.04 -7.95
CA GLY A 198 26.33 -0.93 -7.95
C GLY A 198 26.12 -2.29 -8.62
N ILE A 199 24.90 -2.62 -9.07
CA ILE A 199 24.60 -3.89 -9.75
C ILE A 199 24.67 -3.75 -11.27
N ASP A 200 25.37 -4.67 -11.92
CA ASP A 200 25.44 -4.77 -13.38
C ASP A 200 24.19 -5.46 -13.95
N LEU A 201 23.40 -4.71 -14.73
CA LEU A 201 22.15 -5.20 -15.32
C LEU A 201 22.34 -6.50 -16.11
N GLN A 202 23.39 -6.61 -16.92
CA GLN A 202 23.55 -7.77 -17.78
C GLN A 202 24.01 -8.99 -16.98
N ARG A 203 25.14 -8.86 -16.29
CA ARG A 203 25.83 -9.98 -15.63
C ARG A 203 25.13 -10.45 -14.36
N GLU A 204 24.57 -9.51 -13.60
CA GLU A 204 24.05 -9.78 -12.25
C GLU A 204 22.52 -9.79 -12.19
N VAL A 205 21.83 -9.48 -13.30
CA VAL A 205 20.38 -9.64 -13.41
C VAL A 205 20.01 -10.53 -14.59
N LEU A 206 20.25 -10.09 -15.83
CA LEU A 206 19.71 -10.76 -17.03
C LEU A 206 20.32 -12.15 -17.28
N ASP A 207 21.63 -12.31 -17.12
CA ASP A 207 22.32 -13.60 -17.33
C ASP A 207 21.94 -14.67 -16.29
N LEU A 208 21.32 -14.25 -15.20
CA LEU A 208 20.89 -15.10 -14.09
C LEU A 208 19.38 -15.45 -14.12
N MET A 209 18.66 -14.97 -15.15
CA MET A 209 17.26 -15.31 -15.41
C MET A 209 17.15 -16.30 -16.57
N ASP A 210 16.10 -17.11 -16.57
CA ASP A 210 15.78 -18.01 -17.69
C ASP A 210 14.77 -17.40 -18.68
N PHE A 211 14.44 -16.12 -18.50
CA PHE A 211 13.62 -15.31 -19.39
C PHE A 211 14.10 -13.86 -19.37
N ARG A 212 13.71 -13.08 -20.39
CA ARG A 212 14.01 -11.66 -20.44
C ARG A 212 12.79 -10.86 -19.96
N PRO A 213 12.91 -10.04 -18.90
CA PRO A 213 11.83 -9.16 -18.46
C PRO A 213 11.61 -8.01 -19.45
N VAL A 214 10.46 -7.35 -19.35
CA VAL A 214 10.24 -6.04 -19.98
C VAL A 214 11.13 -5.02 -19.26
N ILE A 215 11.83 -4.15 -20.01
CA ILE A 215 12.71 -3.11 -19.43
C ILE A 215 12.37 -1.80 -20.12
N GLU A 216 11.63 -0.96 -19.42
CA GLU A 216 11.22 0.38 -19.84
C GLU A 216 11.37 1.29 -18.61
N ASP A 217 11.94 2.48 -18.79
CA ASP A 217 12.12 3.48 -17.72
C ASP A 217 12.79 2.93 -16.44
N LEU A 218 13.77 2.04 -16.60
CA LEU A 218 14.52 1.45 -15.50
C LEU A 218 15.20 2.56 -14.66
N ARG A 219 14.85 2.60 -13.38
CA ARG A 219 15.43 3.53 -12.41
C ARG A 219 16.31 2.82 -11.40
N GLU A 220 17.18 3.57 -10.75
CA GLU A 220 17.87 3.06 -9.56
C GLU A 220 16.89 2.94 -8.39
N MET A 221 17.09 1.93 -7.53
CA MET A 221 16.40 1.81 -6.26
C MET A 221 16.76 3.00 -5.35
N ASP A 222 15.81 3.41 -4.50
CA ASP A 222 16.02 4.54 -3.58
C ASP A 222 17.29 4.35 -2.72
N ALA A 223 18.19 5.34 -2.77
CA ALA A 223 19.48 5.28 -2.10
C ALA A 223 19.38 5.08 -0.58
N ARG A 224 18.29 5.57 0.05
CA ARG A 224 18.04 5.42 1.50
C ARG A 224 17.94 3.96 1.93
N ILE A 225 17.58 3.05 1.01
CA ILE A 225 17.53 1.62 1.28
C ILE A 225 18.91 1.05 1.65
N PHE A 226 19.98 1.67 1.14
CA PHE A 226 21.37 1.23 1.27
C PHE A 226 22.18 2.03 2.30
N ASP A 227 21.55 2.99 2.98
CA ASP A 227 22.15 3.75 4.10
C ASP A 227 21.64 3.20 5.43
N PRO A 228 22.49 2.95 6.45
CA PRO A 228 22.02 2.45 7.76
C PRO A 228 21.01 3.37 8.48
N ALA A 229 20.95 4.67 8.17
CA ALA A 229 20.01 5.60 8.79
C ALA A 229 18.53 5.25 8.46
N PRO A 230 17.57 5.72 9.30
CA PRO A 230 16.15 5.65 8.96
C PRO A 230 15.85 6.36 7.64
N MET A 231 14.88 5.83 6.90
CA MET A 231 14.51 6.29 5.56
C MET A 231 13.50 7.45 5.58
N ASP A 232 12.97 7.78 6.76
CA ASP A 232 11.92 8.80 6.96
C ASP A 232 10.60 8.42 6.25
N LEU A 233 10.29 7.12 6.18
CA LEU A 233 9.07 6.62 5.53
C LEU A 233 7.81 7.10 6.22
N ARG A 234 7.86 7.38 7.52
CA ARG A 234 6.72 7.97 8.23
C ARG A 234 6.34 9.32 7.67
N ARG A 235 7.32 10.16 7.35
CA ARG A 235 7.06 11.44 6.70
C ARG A 235 6.48 11.21 5.31
N GLU A 236 7.07 10.33 4.50
CA GLU A 236 6.63 10.08 3.13
C GLU A 236 5.24 9.42 3.03
N LEU A 237 4.98 8.38 3.82
CA LEU A 237 3.74 7.61 3.76
C LEU A 237 2.59 8.28 4.52
N LEU A 238 2.85 8.86 5.71
CA LEU A 238 1.81 9.60 6.44
C LEU A 238 1.60 11.01 5.90
N HIS A 239 2.58 11.57 5.19
CA HIS A 239 2.40 12.74 4.34
C HIS A 239 2.38 12.29 2.88
N LEU A 240 1.34 11.52 2.52
CA LEU A 240 0.73 11.80 1.21
C LEU A 240 0.38 13.28 1.25
N ASP A 241 1.21 14.10 0.60
CA ASP A 241 1.22 15.55 0.78
C ASP A 241 -0.20 16.06 0.61
N LEU A 242 -0.67 16.86 1.57
CA LEU A 242 -1.95 17.55 1.41
C LEU A 242 -1.97 18.33 0.09
N GLU A 243 -0.79 18.64 -0.47
CA GLU A 243 -0.63 19.22 -1.79
C GLU A 243 -1.17 18.37 -2.94
N ASP A 244 -0.97 17.05 -2.89
CA ASP A 244 -1.48 16.11 -3.90
C ASP A 244 -2.92 15.66 -3.60
N ARG A 245 -3.32 15.70 -2.33
CA ARG A 245 -4.68 15.36 -1.90
C ARG A 245 -5.66 16.50 -2.11
N ILE A 246 -5.21 17.75 -2.00
CA ILE A 246 -6.06 18.94 -2.05
C ILE A 246 -5.53 19.82 -3.17
N ALA A 247 -6.23 19.85 -4.30
CA ALA A 247 -5.82 20.57 -5.50
C ALA A 247 -7.02 21.09 -6.29
N LEU A 248 -6.81 22.13 -7.11
CA LEU A 248 -7.79 22.58 -8.09
C LEU A 248 -7.66 21.77 -9.38
N ASP A 249 -8.78 21.33 -9.91
CA ASP A 249 -8.88 20.79 -11.26
C ASP A 249 -8.81 21.93 -12.31
N ALA A 250 -8.55 21.58 -13.58
CA ALA A 250 -8.51 22.51 -14.72
C ALA A 250 -9.78 23.38 -14.85
N ASP A 251 -10.95 22.88 -14.44
CA ASP A 251 -12.23 23.59 -14.43
C ASP A 251 -12.45 24.45 -13.17
N GLY A 252 -11.48 24.50 -12.24
CA GLY A 252 -11.52 25.29 -11.02
C GLY A 252 -12.24 24.64 -9.83
N THR A 253 -12.56 23.34 -9.93
CA THR A 253 -13.14 22.56 -8.82
C THR A 253 -12.05 22.16 -7.83
N LEU A 254 -12.27 22.36 -6.52
CA LEU A 254 -11.37 21.84 -5.49
C LEU A 254 -11.62 20.35 -5.28
N PHE A 255 -10.63 19.51 -5.58
CA PHE A 255 -10.65 18.09 -5.24
C PHE A 255 -9.93 17.88 -3.92
N VAL A 256 -10.57 17.16 -3.00
CA VAL A 256 -10.07 16.82 -1.67
C VAL A 256 -10.08 15.30 -1.51
N ASN A 257 -8.94 14.65 -1.69
CA ASN A 257 -8.79 13.20 -1.59
C ASN A 257 -8.34 12.75 -0.20
N PHE A 258 -9.29 12.42 0.67
CA PHE A 258 -9.00 11.83 1.98
C PHE A 258 -8.99 10.31 1.97
N GLU A 259 -8.86 9.67 0.80
CA GLU A 259 -8.78 8.22 0.73
C GLU A 259 -7.70 7.67 1.66
N LYS A 260 -8.13 6.76 2.54
CA LYS A 260 -7.36 6.08 3.60
C LYS A 260 -6.65 7.02 4.58
N LEU A 261 -6.96 8.32 4.53
CA LEU A 261 -6.42 9.31 5.45
C LEU A 261 -6.99 9.09 6.86
N ARG A 262 -6.16 9.21 7.89
CA ARG A 262 -6.63 9.21 9.28
C ARG A 262 -6.31 10.52 9.97
N VAL A 263 -7.34 11.17 10.50
CA VAL A 263 -7.25 12.43 11.26
C VAL A 263 -7.23 12.07 12.74
N ARG A 264 -6.08 12.24 13.41
CA ARG A 264 -5.82 11.72 14.76
C ARG A 264 -5.63 12.83 15.79
N SER A 265 -5.14 13.97 15.32
CA SER A 265 -4.73 15.08 16.17
C SER A 265 -5.27 16.40 15.68
N ARG A 266 -5.28 17.39 16.57
CA ARG A 266 -5.60 18.77 16.21
C ARG A 266 -4.63 19.33 15.16
N GLU A 267 -3.37 18.91 15.18
CA GLU A 267 -2.38 19.27 14.17
C GLU A 267 -2.80 18.77 12.77
N ASP A 268 -3.33 17.55 12.65
CA ASP A 268 -3.85 17.03 11.39
C ASP A 268 -5.01 17.90 10.86
N VAL A 269 -5.90 18.34 11.74
CA VAL A 269 -7.01 19.25 11.41
C VAL A 269 -6.48 20.60 10.93
N GLU A 270 -5.53 21.19 11.66
CA GLU A 270 -4.92 22.48 11.33
C GLU A 270 -4.19 22.43 9.98
N ARG A 271 -3.51 21.32 9.66
CA ARG A 271 -2.87 21.12 8.36
C ARG A 271 -3.89 21.05 7.21
N ILE A 272 -4.98 20.31 7.36
CA ILE A 272 -6.07 20.25 6.36
C ILE A 272 -6.64 21.66 6.12
N VAL A 273 -6.93 22.40 7.19
CA VAL A 273 -7.45 23.78 7.12
C VAL A 273 -6.44 24.70 6.43
N GLY A 274 -5.17 24.58 6.79
CA GLY A 274 -4.07 25.36 6.22
C GLY A 274 -4.01 25.19 4.71
N ARG A 275 -4.01 23.95 4.22
CA ARG A 275 -3.92 23.67 2.79
C ARG A 275 -5.12 24.14 1.99
N VAL A 276 -6.35 23.89 2.47
CA VAL A 276 -7.56 24.41 1.80
C VAL A 276 -7.53 25.94 1.77
N THR A 277 -7.10 26.58 2.85
CA THR A 277 -7.00 28.05 2.92
C THR A 277 -5.96 28.59 1.95
N GLU A 278 -4.80 27.96 1.84
CA GLU A 278 -3.72 28.34 0.91
C GLU A 278 -4.21 28.34 -0.54
N ILE A 279 -4.97 27.32 -0.94
CA ILE A 279 -5.50 27.20 -2.31
C ILE A 279 -6.67 28.18 -2.56
N CYS A 280 -7.61 28.28 -1.62
CA CYS A 280 -8.85 29.00 -1.85
C CYS A 280 -8.76 30.50 -1.56
N ALA A 281 -7.90 30.95 -0.63
CA ALA A 281 -7.82 32.36 -0.24
C ALA A 281 -7.40 33.32 -1.37
N PRO A 282 -6.52 32.95 -2.32
CA PRO A 282 -6.17 33.81 -3.47
C PRO A 282 -7.27 33.90 -4.54
N LEU A 283 -8.30 33.05 -4.50
CA LEU A 283 -9.32 32.97 -5.55
C LEU A 283 -10.37 34.09 -5.40
N PRO A 284 -10.96 34.57 -6.52
CA PRO A 284 -11.87 35.72 -6.52
C PRO A 284 -13.24 35.44 -5.89
N GLY A 285 -13.55 34.19 -5.57
CA GLY A 285 -14.83 33.80 -4.98
C GLY A 285 -14.88 32.33 -4.56
N PRO A 286 -16.03 31.88 -4.04
CA PRO A 286 -16.20 30.50 -3.58
C PRO A 286 -16.08 29.48 -4.72
N VAL A 287 -15.56 28.29 -4.40
CA VAL A 287 -15.30 27.19 -5.36
C VAL A 287 -16.23 26.00 -5.15
N ASP A 288 -16.50 25.26 -6.23
CA ASP A 288 -17.16 23.95 -6.15
C ASP A 288 -16.16 22.91 -5.62
N VAL A 289 -16.57 22.01 -4.72
CA VAL A 289 -15.69 21.08 -4.00
C VAL A 289 -16.18 19.64 -4.11
N ILE A 290 -15.26 18.71 -4.36
CA ILE A 290 -15.51 17.25 -4.34
C ILE A 290 -14.58 16.62 -3.30
N VAL A 291 -15.14 15.90 -2.33
CA VAL A 291 -14.37 15.24 -1.26
C VAL A 291 -14.52 13.72 -1.32
N ASN A 292 -13.39 13.02 -1.42
CA ASN A 292 -13.31 11.57 -1.28
C ASN A 292 -13.09 11.19 0.18
N TYR A 293 -13.99 10.39 0.77
CA TYR A 293 -13.85 9.88 2.13
C TYR A 293 -13.57 8.36 2.21
N ASP A 294 -13.15 7.72 1.11
CA ASP A 294 -12.98 6.28 1.08
C ASP A 294 -11.91 5.76 2.02
N GLY A 295 -12.32 4.96 3.01
CA GLY A 295 -11.41 4.48 4.04
C GLY A 295 -10.89 5.58 4.97
N THR A 296 -11.41 6.81 4.91
CA THR A 296 -11.03 7.87 5.86
C THR A 296 -11.48 7.51 7.27
N ARG A 297 -10.61 7.75 8.26
CA ARG A 297 -10.94 7.60 9.68
C ARG A 297 -10.70 8.92 10.42
N ILE A 298 -11.62 9.32 11.27
CA ILE A 298 -11.48 10.51 12.13
C ILE A 298 -11.62 10.00 13.57
N ASP A 299 -10.58 10.19 14.37
CA ASP A 299 -10.56 9.73 15.75
C ASP A 299 -11.54 10.57 16.61
N GLU A 300 -12.18 9.92 17.59
CA GLU A 300 -13.28 10.54 18.38
C GLU A 300 -12.83 11.81 19.14
N ASP A 301 -11.59 11.82 19.60
CA ASP A 301 -10.99 12.94 20.35
C ASP A 301 -10.92 14.24 19.54
N VAL A 302 -10.86 14.13 18.20
CA VAL A 302 -10.73 15.28 17.28
C VAL A 302 -11.94 15.46 16.36
N GLU A 303 -12.95 14.59 16.46
CA GLU A 303 -14.13 14.62 15.61
C GLU A 303 -14.87 15.98 15.71
N ALA A 304 -15.04 16.50 16.93
CA ALA A 304 -15.71 17.78 17.13
C ALA A 304 -14.92 18.96 16.52
N GLU A 305 -13.60 18.97 16.68
CA GLU A 305 -12.72 20.02 16.14
C GLU A 305 -12.69 19.95 14.60
N TYR A 306 -12.58 18.74 14.04
CA TYR A 306 -12.64 18.50 12.61
C TYR A 306 -13.95 18.99 12.00
N LEU A 307 -15.09 18.72 12.63
CA LEU A 307 -16.39 19.16 12.13
C LEU A 307 -16.54 20.69 12.16
N GLN A 308 -16.04 21.34 13.21
CA GLN A 308 -16.01 22.80 13.28
C GLN A 308 -15.13 23.40 12.18
N ALA A 309 -13.96 22.80 11.92
CA ALA A 309 -13.06 23.19 10.86
C ALA A 309 -13.72 23.07 9.47
N VAL A 310 -14.34 21.92 9.16
CA VAL A 310 -15.06 21.69 7.90
C VAL A 310 -16.19 22.72 7.72
N ALA A 311 -17.00 22.96 8.76
CA ALA A 311 -18.08 23.96 8.69
C ALA A 311 -17.57 25.41 8.52
N ALA A 312 -16.37 25.72 9.00
CA ALA A 312 -15.73 27.01 8.75
C ALA A 312 -15.26 27.14 7.30
N LEU A 313 -14.62 26.09 6.75
CA LEU A 313 -14.21 26.04 5.35
C LEU A 313 -15.41 26.15 4.39
N GLU A 314 -16.49 25.41 4.64
CA GLU A 314 -17.70 25.45 3.81
C GLU A 314 -18.37 26.82 3.77
N ARG A 315 -18.35 27.55 4.90
CA ARG A 315 -18.91 28.91 4.97
C ARG A 315 -18.03 29.92 4.26
N ARG A 316 -16.71 29.74 4.33
CA ARG A 316 -15.73 30.72 3.84
C ARG A 316 -15.40 30.55 2.37
N PHE A 317 -15.24 29.32 1.89
CA PHE A 317 -14.65 29.04 0.59
C PHE A 317 -15.55 28.27 -0.37
N TYR A 318 -16.61 27.56 0.09
CA TYR A 318 -17.30 26.60 -0.78
C TYR A 318 -18.62 27.16 -1.34
N ALA A 319 -18.74 27.12 -2.67
CA ALA A 319 -19.97 27.38 -3.41
C ALA A 319 -20.93 26.17 -3.31
N THR A 320 -20.45 25.01 -3.76
CA THR A 320 -21.12 23.71 -3.69
C THR A 320 -20.14 22.67 -3.15
N VAL A 321 -20.62 21.68 -2.39
CA VAL A 321 -19.78 20.58 -1.92
C VAL A 321 -20.47 19.25 -2.17
N THR A 322 -19.75 18.31 -2.78
CA THR A 322 -20.14 16.91 -2.91
C THR A 322 -19.14 16.02 -2.19
N ARG A 323 -19.65 14.93 -1.63
CA ARG A 323 -18.85 13.95 -0.90
C ARG A 323 -19.14 12.58 -1.49
N TYR A 324 -18.16 11.68 -1.49
CA TYR A 324 -18.43 10.30 -1.84
C TYR A 324 -17.66 9.33 -0.95
N SER A 325 -18.24 8.14 -0.82
CA SER A 325 -17.52 6.97 -0.30
C SER A 325 -18.23 5.69 -0.76
N GLY A 326 -17.48 4.68 -1.18
CA GLY A 326 -17.91 3.31 -1.42
C GLY A 326 -18.39 2.57 -0.16
N SER A 327 -18.04 3.02 1.06
CA SER A 327 -18.51 2.41 2.31
C SER A 327 -19.92 2.87 2.72
N ALA A 328 -20.89 1.96 2.72
CA ALA A 328 -22.27 2.25 3.14
C ALA A 328 -22.37 2.73 4.60
N PHE A 329 -21.49 2.23 5.49
CA PHE A 329 -21.41 2.69 6.88
C PHE A 329 -20.91 4.14 6.98
N MET A 330 -19.86 4.48 6.21
CA MET A 330 -19.35 5.85 6.16
C MET A 330 -20.36 6.79 5.52
N ARG A 331 -21.07 6.40 4.45
CA ARG A 331 -22.14 7.21 3.87
C ARG A 331 -23.22 7.55 4.90
N ARG A 332 -23.62 6.57 5.72
CA ARG A 332 -24.58 6.79 6.82
C ARG A 332 -24.01 7.71 7.89
N LYS A 333 -22.78 7.49 8.36
CA LYS A 333 -22.13 8.35 9.38
C LYS A 333 -21.99 9.79 8.87
N LEU A 334 -21.50 9.98 7.64
CA LEU A 334 -21.39 11.29 6.99
C LEU A 334 -22.76 11.93 6.80
N GLY A 335 -23.78 11.16 6.39
CA GLY A 335 -25.16 11.61 6.30
C GLY A 335 -25.70 12.11 7.65
N ASP A 336 -25.55 11.33 8.71
CA ASP A 336 -26.03 11.67 10.07
C ASP A 336 -25.28 12.89 10.66
N VAL A 337 -23.98 13.00 10.38
CA VAL A 337 -23.09 14.05 10.86
C VAL A 337 -23.30 15.39 10.13
N PHE A 338 -23.47 15.37 8.81
CA PHE A 338 -23.60 16.58 7.99
C PHE A 338 -25.05 16.99 7.67
N ALA A 339 -26.06 16.12 7.90
CA ALA A 339 -27.48 16.46 7.70
C ALA A 339 -28.01 17.54 8.66
N ARG A 340 -27.31 17.83 9.77
CA ARG A 340 -27.75 18.84 10.75
C ARG A 340 -27.57 20.30 10.26
N GLY A 341 -26.98 20.54 9.07
CA GLY A 341 -26.65 21.90 8.59
C GLY A 341 -27.18 22.34 7.20
N ARG A 342 -27.43 21.41 6.26
CA ARG A 342 -28.07 21.53 4.91
C ARG A 342 -27.56 20.36 4.06
N ALA A 343 -28.25 20.05 2.95
CA ALA A 343 -28.10 18.82 2.15
C ALA A 343 -26.64 18.42 1.85
N ALA A 344 -26.13 17.46 2.61
CA ALA A 344 -24.88 16.77 2.30
C ALA A 344 -25.15 15.78 1.17
N HIS A 345 -24.73 16.11 -0.05
CA HIS A 345 -24.83 15.20 -1.18
C HIS A 345 -23.70 14.17 -1.09
N VAL A 346 -24.03 12.98 -0.58
CA VAL A 346 -23.10 11.86 -0.44
C VAL A 346 -23.42 10.82 -1.51
N PHE A 347 -22.47 10.55 -2.40
CA PHE A 347 -22.60 9.66 -3.54
C PHE A 347 -21.82 8.35 -3.35
N GLU A 348 -22.12 7.35 -4.17
CA GLU A 348 -21.45 6.06 -4.14
C GLU A 348 -20.17 6.05 -4.99
N SER A 349 -20.07 6.95 -5.98
CA SER A 349 -18.91 7.04 -6.89
C SER A 349 -18.51 8.47 -7.25
N VAL A 350 -17.30 8.62 -7.78
CA VAL A 350 -16.75 9.91 -8.25
C VAL A 350 -17.48 10.42 -9.49
N GLU A 351 -17.97 9.53 -10.36
CA GLU A 351 -18.74 9.87 -11.56
C GLU A 351 -20.06 10.55 -11.20
N GLU A 352 -20.77 10.02 -10.20
CA GLU A 352 -22.00 10.60 -9.67
C GLU A 352 -21.75 11.99 -9.04
N ALA A 353 -20.68 12.10 -8.25
CA ALA A 353 -20.29 13.36 -7.61
C ALA A 353 -19.93 14.44 -8.65
N ARG A 354 -19.20 14.07 -9.71
CA ARG A 354 -18.87 14.97 -10.83
C ARG A 354 -20.10 15.37 -11.64
N ALA A 355 -21.01 14.43 -11.91
CA ALA A 355 -22.25 14.71 -12.62
C ALA A 355 -23.13 15.72 -11.87
N PHE A 356 -23.18 15.62 -10.54
CA PHE A 356 -23.92 16.57 -9.70
C PHE A 356 -23.35 17.99 -9.79
N VAL A 357 -22.03 18.16 -9.64
CA VAL A 357 -21.37 19.47 -9.76
C VAL A 357 -21.63 20.10 -11.13
N ARG A 358 -21.49 19.32 -12.22
CA ARG A 358 -21.74 19.78 -13.59
C ARG A 358 -23.20 20.18 -13.85
N SER A 359 -24.15 19.66 -13.07
CA SER A 359 -25.57 19.97 -13.22
C SER A 359 -25.98 21.35 -12.69
N GLY A 360 -25.10 22.03 -11.94
CA GLY A 360 -25.36 23.33 -11.32
C GLY A 360 -26.42 23.31 -10.20
N ARG A 361 -26.95 22.13 -9.85
CA ARG A 361 -27.89 21.96 -8.74
C ARG A 361 -27.14 22.08 -7.42
N GLY A 362 -27.49 23.05 -6.58
CA GLY A 362 -26.89 23.23 -5.24
C GLY A 362 -26.00 24.46 -5.08
N ARG A 363 -25.77 25.27 -6.13
CA ARG A 363 -25.06 26.55 -6.01
C ARG A 363 -25.80 27.49 -5.04
N LYS A 364 -25.07 28.01 -4.05
CA LYS A 364 -25.57 29.11 -3.20
C LYS A 364 -25.84 30.33 -4.11
N ALA A 365 -27.03 30.92 -3.95
CA ALA A 365 -27.40 32.18 -4.59
C ALA A 365 -26.59 33.35 -4.03
#